data_AF-A0A3D8P8C7-F1
#
_entry.id   AF-A0A3D8P8C7-F1
#
_cell.length_a   1.000
_cell.length_b   1.000
_cell.length_c   1.000
_cell.angle_alpha   90.00
_cell.angle_beta   90.00
_cell.angle_gamma   90.00
#
_symmetry.space_group_name_H-M   'P 1'
#
loop_
_entity.id
_entity.type
_entity.pdbx_description
1 polymer ?
#
loop_
_entity_poly.entity_id
_entity_poly.type
_entity_poly.pdbx_seq_one_letter_code
_entity_poly.pdbx_strand_id
1 'polypeptide(L)'
;MQLLYVSIDQSRCWREIGLLSPWDIGAKGAEEGKKAALEAIGRWAEEGDYLAAIEKGSSVADLAAELPKPPELILDLLPHTRPNIYFIPKPSIFIARV
;
A
#
# COMPACT_ATOMS: atom_id res chain seq x y z
N MET A 1 44.03 1.83 12.44
CA MET A 1 42.88 2.76 12.44
C MET A 1 41.75 2.08 11.68
N GLN A 2 40.63 1.77 12.35
CA GLN A 2 39.51 1.06 11.74
C GLN A 2 38.61 2.07 11.00
N LEU A 3 38.36 1.85 9.71
CA LEU A 3 37.46 2.70 8.93
C LEU A 3 36.02 2.20 9.12
N LEU A 4 35.13 3.11 9.49
CA LEU A 4 33.69 2.85 9.57
C LEU A 4 33.04 3.19 8.24
N TYR A 5 32.22 2.28 7.74
CA TYR A 5 31.33 2.48 6.61
C TYR A 5 29.93 2.82 7.12
N VAL A 6 29.30 3.85 6.57
CA VAL A 6 27.93 4.25 6.93
C VAL A 6 26.98 3.68 5.90
N SER A 7 26.00 2.90 6.35
CA SER A 7 24.88 2.42 5.54
C SER A 7 23.59 3.07 6.02
N ILE A 8 22.82 3.64 5.09
CA ILE A 8 21.54 4.30 5.38
C ILE A 8 20.44 3.54 4.64
N ASP A 9 19.52 2.94 5.38
CA ASP A 9 18.32 2.32 4.85
C ASP A 9 17.15 3.31 4.92
N GLN A 10 16.64 3.67 3.74
CA GLN A 10 15.54 4.61 3.55
C GLN A 10 14.28 3.93 3.03
N SER A 11 14.26 2.59 2.88
CA SER A 11 13.16 1.88 2.21
C SER A 11 11.79 2.15 2.86
N ARG A 12 11.75 2.39 4.18
CA ARG A 12 10.51 2.78 4.87
C ARG A 12 10.06 4.20 4.54
N CYS A 13 10.99 5.16 4.50
CA CYS A 13 10.70 6.56 4.17
C CYS A 13 10.14 6.68 2.75
N TRP A 14 10.75 6.00 1.78
CA TRP A 14 10.28 6.00 0.39
C TRP A 14 8.87 5.40 0.27
N ARG A 15 8.61 4.27 0.95
CA ARG A 15 7.28 3.65 0.94
C ARG A 15 6.19 4.55 1.51
N GLU A 16 6.51 5.34 2.54
CA GLU A 16 5.57 6.25 3.19
C GLU A 16 5.04 7.33 2.24
N ILE A 17 5.91 7.88 1.39
CA ILE A 17 5.55 8.89 0.38
C ILE A 17 5.07 8.27 -0.95
N GLY A 18 4.78 6.97 -0.96
CA GLY A 18 4.28 6.25 -2.14
C GLY A 18 5.35 5.83 -3.15
N LEU A 19 6.63 5.97 -2.84
CA LEU A 19 7.74 5.48 -3.68
C LEU A 19 8.06 4.03 -3.32
N LEU A 20 7.31 3.13 -3.95
CA LEU A 20 7.32 1.69 -3.71
C LEU A 20 8.37 0.98 -4.59
N SER A 21 9.01 -0.05 -4.05
CA SER A 21 9.81 -0.97 -4.86
C SER A 21 8.90 -1.87 -5.73
N PRO A 22 9.41 -2.50 -6.80
CA PRO A 22 8.62 -3.44 -7.61
C PRO A 22 7.97 -4.56 -6.77
N TRP A 23 8.64 -5.01 -5.71
CA TRP A 23 8.11 -6.01 -4.80
C TRP A 23 6.96 -5.46 -3.95
N ASP A 24 7.11 -4.26 -3.40
CA ASP A 24 6.06 -3.60 -2.61
C ASP A 24 4.81 -3.33 -3.46
N ILE A 25 4.99 -2.96 -4.74
CA ILE A 25 3.89 -2.78 -5.70
C ILE A 25 3.13 -4.10 -5.89
N GLY A 26 3.85 -5.20 -6.11
CA GLY A 26 3.24 -6.51 -6.28
C GLY A 26 2.47 -6.98 -5.04
N ALA A 27 3.06 -6.82 -3.85
CA ALA A 27 2.41 -7.17 -2.59
C ALA A 27 1.16 -6.33 -2.33
N LYS A 28 1.25 -5.01 -2.51
CA LYS A 28 0.13 -4.09 -2.34
C LYS A 28 -0.99 -4.40 -3.34
N GLY A 29 -0.67 -4.60 -4.62
CA GLY A 29 -1.66 -4.94 -5.64
C GLY A 29 -2.37 -6.27 -5.36
N ALA A 30 -1.67 -7.27 -4.82
CA ALA A 30 -2.28 -8.53 -4.43
C ALA A 30 -3.27 -8.37 -3.26
N GLU A 31 -2.91 -7.57 -2.26
CA GLU A 31 -3.79 -7.26 -1.12
C GLU A 31 -5.02 -6.46 -1.57
N GLU A 32 -4.83 -5.41 -2.36
CA GLU A 32 -5.91 -4.59 -2.92
C GLU A 32 -6.84 -5.41 -3.81
N GLY A 33 -6.28 -6.27 -4.68
CA GLY A 33 -7.07 -7.15 -5.54
C GLY A 33 -7.90 -8.16 -4.73
N LYS A 34 -7.33 -8.75 -3.67
CA LYS A 34 -8.08 -9.64 -2.77
C LYS A 34 -9.23 -8.89 -2.08
N LYS A 35 -8.96 -7.69 -1.57
CA LYS A 35 -9.99 -6.86 -0.92
C LYS A 35 -11.11 -6.51 -1.90
N ALA A 36 -10.77 -6.05 -3.09
CA ALA A 36 -11.74 -5.70 -4.13
C ALA A 36 -12.61 -6.91 -4.54
N ALA A 37 -12.01 -8.10 -4.65
CA ALA A 37 -12.76 -9.31 -4.94
C ALA A 37 -13.77 -9.66 -3.83
N LEU A 38 -13.37 -9.58 -2.57
CA LEU A 38 -14.25 -9.84 -1.43
C LEU A 38 -15.37 -8.81 -1.31
N GLU A 39 -15.07 -7.52 -1.54
CA GLU A 39 -16.07 -6.45 -1.58
C GLU A 39 -17.07 -6.66 -2.73
N ALA A 40 -16.60 -7.08 -3.92
CA ALA A 40 -17.47 -7.40 -5.04
C ALA A 40 -18.41 -8.57 -4.73
N ILE A 41 -17.89 -9.64 -4.11
CA ILE A 41 -18.71 -10.79 -3.68
C ILE A 41 -19.80 -10.35 -2.70
N GLY A 42 -19.44 -9.53 -1.70
CA GLY A 42 -20.41 -8.98 -0.74
C GLY A 42 -21.50 -8.17 -1.43
N ARG A 43 -21.12 -7.24 -2.32
CA ARG A 43 -22.08 -6.44 -3.09
C ARG A 43 -23.02 -7.31 -3.94
N TRP A 44 -22.49 -8.33 -4.63
CA TRP A 44 -23.32 -9.21 -5.44
C TRP A 44 -24.27 -10.07 -4.62
N ALA A 45 -23.87 -10.49 -3.42
CA ALA A 45 -24.76 -11.19 -2.50
C ALA A 45 -25.90 -10.28 -2.03
N GLU A 46 -25.59 -9.05 -1.63
CA GLU A 46 -26.58 -8.04 -1.23
C GLU A 46 -27.54 -7.69 -2.39
N GLU A 47 -27.02 -7.51 -3.60
CA GLU A 47 -27.82 -7.30 -4.81
C GLU A 47 -28.74 -8.50 -5.09
N GLY A 48 -28.26 -9.73 -4.92
CA GLY A 48 -29.06 -10.95 -5.10
C GLY A 48 -30.21 -11.04 -4.10
N ASP A 49 -29.95 -10.77 -2.83
CA ASP A 49 -30.98 -10.71 -1.77
C ASP A 49 -32.01 -9.60 -2.06
N TYR A 50 -31.53 -8.45 -2.53
CA TYR A 50 -32.39 -7.35 -2.94
C TYR A 50 -33.32 -7.75 -4.09
N LEU A 51 -32.78 -8.36 -5.15
CA LEU A 51 -33.57 -8.84 -6.30
C LEU A 51 -34.62 -9.88 -5.88
N ALA A 52 -34.28 -10.79 -4.97
CA ALA A 52 -35.23 -11.76 -4.42
C ALA A 52 -36.34 -11.09 -3.59
N ALA A 53 -36.07 -9.92 -3.00
CA ALA A 53 -37.02 -9.14 -2.22
C ALA A 53 -37.88 -8.16 -3.03
N ILE A 54 -37.65 -8.01 -4.35
CA ILE A 54 -38.46 -7.14 -5.22
C ILE A 54 -39.93 -7.56 -5.23
N GLU A 55 -40.21 -8.88 -5.21
CA GLU A 55 -41.59 -9.38 -5.13
C GLU A 55 -42.32 -8.97 -3.83
N LYS A 56 -41.58 -8.54 -2.80
CA LYS A 56 -42.13 -8.05 -1.52
C LYS A 56 -42.30 -6.52 -1.49
N GLY A 57 -42.05 -5.82 -2.60
CA GLY A 57 -42.31 -4.38 -2.74
C GLY A 57 -41.07 -3.46 -2.72
N SER A 58 -39.85 -4.00 -2.79
CA SER A 58 -38.62 -3.18 -2.91
C SER A 58 -38.45 -2.68 -4.35
N SER A 59 -38.22 -1.38 -4.57
CA SER A 59 -38.25 -0.76 -5.91
C SER A 59 -36.86 -0.39 -6.42
N VAL A 60 -36.52 -0.69 -7.67
CA VAL A 60 -35.20 -0.41 -8.28
C VAL A 60 -34.73 1.06 -8.10
N ALA A 61 -35.65 1.99 -7.88
CA ALA A 61 -35.36 3.39 -7.57
C ALA A 61 -34.56 3.59 -6.26
N ASP A 62 -34.71 2.72 -5.27
CA ASP A 62 -34.02 2.80 -3.98
C ASP A 62 -32.51 2.53 -4.12
N LEU A 63 -32.11 1.73 -5.12
CA LEU A 63 -30.72 1.39 -5.41
C LEU A 63 -29.95 2.54 -6.13
N ALA A 64 -30.67 3.42 -6.82
CA ALA A 64 -30.08 4.45 -7.67
C ALA A 64 -29.62 5.71 -6.90
N ALA A 65 -29.92 5.80 -5.60
CA ALA A 65 -29.68 7.00 -4.80
C ALA A 65 -28.25 7.12 -4.24
N GLU A 66 -27.43 6.08 -4.32
CA GLU A 66 -26.08 6.09 -3.74
C GLU A 66 -25.02 6.53 -4.76
N LEU A 67 -24.68 7.82 -4.72
CA LEU A 67 -23.48 8.33 -5.38
C LEU A 67 -22.29 8.29 -4.41
N PRO A 68 -21.14 7.69 -4.77
CA PRO A 68 -19.95 7.73 -3.94
C PRO A 68 -19.46 9.18 -3.82
N LYS A 69 -19.07 9.58 -2.61
CA LYS A 69 -18.44 10.88 -2.39
C LYS A 69 -17.11 10.94 -3.16
N PRO A 70 -16.75 12.10 -3.74
CA PRO A 70 -15.45 12.26 -4.37
C PRO A 70 -14.36 12.06 -3.31
N PRO A 71 -13.25 11.38 -3.66
CA PRO A 71 -12.14 11.21 -2.73
C PRO A 71 -11.49 12.56 -2.42
N GLU A 72 -11.15 12.77 -1.15
CA GLU A 72 -10.32 13.91 -0.74
C GLU A 72 -8.87 13.68 -1.19
N LEU A 73 -8.27 14.68 -1.85
CA LEU A 73 -6.86 14.62 -2.26
C LEU A 73 -6.00 15.31 -1.20
N ILE A 74 -5.31 14.51 -0.38
CA ILE A 74 -4.30 14.99 0.56
C ILE A 74 -2.91 14.72 -0.03
N LEU A 75 -2.13 15.78 -0.21
CA LEU A 75 -0.75 15.68 -0.69
C LEU A 75 0.19 15.66 0.51
N ASP A 76 0.74 14.49 0.82
CA ASP A 76 1.80 14.33 1.82
C ASP A 76 3.08 13.84 1.15
N LEU A 77 4.02 14.76 0.94
CA LEU A 77 5.23 14.54 0.16
C LEU A 77 6.48 14.32 1.04
N LEU A 78 6.34 14.40 2.36
CA LEU A 78 7.46 14.30 3.29
C LEU A 78 7.32 13.04 4.13
N PRO A 79 8.36 12.18 4.21
CA PRO A 79 8.32 11.03 5.09
C PRO A 79 8.39 11.50 6.55
N HIS A 80 7.45 11.06 7.39
CA HIS A 80 7.49 11.31 8.83
C HIS A 80 8.41 10.33 9.55
N THR A 81 8.69 9.18 8.94
CA THR A 81 9.60 8.18 9.50
C THR A 81 11.07 8.53 9.26
N ARG A 82 11.90 8.31 10.28
CA ARG A 82 13.37 8.45 10.18
C ARG A 82 14.01 7.24 9.49
N PRO A 83 15.07 7.44 8.69
CA PRO A 83 15.82 6.34 8.10
C PRO A 83 16.62 5.58 9.17
N ASN A 84 16.88 4.30 8.90
CA ASN A 84 17.74 3.49 9.76
C ASN A 84 19.19 3.70 9.33
N ILE A 85 20.07 4.03 10.29
CA ILE A 85 21.48 4.30 10.03
C ILE A 85 22.32 3.25 10.74
N TYR A 86 23.22 2.61 9.98
CA TYR A 86 24.12 1.57 10.46
C TYR A 86 25.58 1.99 10.26
N PHE A 87 26.39 1.74 11.28
CA PHE A 87 27.84 1.93 11.23
C PHE A 87 28.52 0.57 11.17
N ILE A 88 29.11 0.25 10.02
CA ILE A 88 29.66 -1.07 9.73
C ILE A 88 31.19 -0.97 9.77
N PRO A 89 31.89 -1.74 10.63
CA PRO A 89 33.35 -1.78 10.62
C PRO A 89 33.85 -2.43 9.33
N LYS A 90 34.66 -1.72 8.55
CA LYS A 90 35.31 -2.28 7.37
C LYS A 90 36.69 -2.84 7.76
N PRO A 91 36.99 -4.13 7.52
CA PRO A 91 38.36 -4.60 7.65
C PRO A 91 39.20 -3.92 6.57
N SER A 92 40.22 -3.17 7.00
CA SER A 92 41.20 -2.57 6.10
C SER A 92 42.15 -3.66 5.60
N ILE A 93 41.84 -4.28 4.46
CA ILE A 93 42.82 -5.09 3.75
C ILE A 93 43.77 -4.11 3.07
N PHE A 94 44.95 -3.92 3.67
CA PHE A 94 46.07 -3.26 2.99
C PHE A 94 46.57 -4.22 1.91
N ILE A 95 46.10 -4.05 0.67
CA ILE A 95 46.73 -4.69 -0.46
C ILE A 95 48.00 -3.87 -0.75
N ALA A 96 49.13 -4.31 -0.22
CA ALA A 96 50.42 -3.83 -0.66
C ALA A 96 50.58 -4.25 -2.13
N ARG A 97 50.41 -3.29 -3.04
CA ARG A 97 50.86 -3.45 -4.43
C ARG A 97 52.39 -3.46 -4.38
N VAL A 98 52.97 -4.62 -4.66
CA VAL A 98 54.40 -4.80 -4.97
C VAL A 98 54.67 -4.28 -6.37
#